data_AF-A0A1Q7ZRN0-F1
#
_entry.id   AF-A0A1Q7ZRN0-F1
#
_cell.length_a   1.000
_cell.length_b   1.000
_cell.length_c   1.000
_cell.angle_alpha   90.00
_cell.angle_beta   90.00
_cell.angle_gamma   90.00
#
_symmetry.space_group_name_H-M   'P 1'
#
loop_
_entity.id
_entity.type
_entity.pdbx_description
1 polymer ?
#
loop_
_entity_poly.entity_id
_entity_poly.type
_entity_poly.pdbx_seq_one_letter_code
_entity_poly.pdbx_strand_id
1 'polypeptide(L)'
;MEDQMSTKPTPADAELILKLYDLRREAEMRKARNWWVGAFWPQNADEVAKIASALGTQENNWLRQVGGYWEMAASLVLHGALNEDLFLEGSFSGEMFFIFAKVRPFLKELREKMQAPKLFGNVEKLINNSQKGRDILKTVEERIAARRKAMAEAAA
;
A
#
# COMPACT_ATOMS: atom_id res chain seq x y z
N MET A 1 17.41 -8.47 -21.63
CA MET A 1 17.46 -7.78 -20.32
C MET A 1 17.75 -6.34 -20.63
N GLU A 2 16.71 -5.61 -21.04
CA GLU A 2 16.82 -4.17 -21.26
C GLU A 2 16.67 -3.47 -19.92
N ASP A 3 17.64 -2.61 -19.66
CA ASP A 3 17.76 -1.69 -18.54
C ASP A 3 16.45 -0.87 -18.42
N GLN A 4 15.52 -1.31 -17.57
CA GLN A 4 14.23 -0.65 -17.43
C GLN A 4 14.39 0.66 -16.63
N MET A 5 14.65 1.73 -17.37
CA MET A 5 14.21 3.11 -17.15
C MET A 5 14.46 3.73 -15.77
N SER A 6 15.69 3.69 -15.23
CA SER A 6 16.11 4.77 -14.31
C SER A 6 16.49 6.00 -15.13
N THR A 7 15.49 6.66 -15.72
CA THR A 7 15.67 8.00 -16.27
C THR A 7 15.78 8.97 -15.11
N LYS A 8 16.82 9.80 -15.09
CA LYS A 8 17.06 10.81 -14.05
C LYS A 8 15.75 11.53 -13.65
N PRO A 9 15.40 11.61 -12.35
CA PRO A 9 14.20 12.31 -11.91
C PRO A 9 14.16 13.76 -12.39
N THR A 10 12.97 14.23 -12.72
CA THR A 10 12.71 15.57 -13.25
C THR A 10 11.92 16.42 -12.24
N PRO A 11 11.89 17.76 -12.42
CA PRO A 11 11.01 18.62 -11.62
C PRO A 11 9.52 18.25 -11.73
N ALA A 12 9.08 17.68 -12.86
CA ALA A 12 7.70 17.24 -13.04
C ALA A 12 7.36 16.03 -12.14
N ASP A 13 8.31 15.11 -11.95
CA ASP A 13 8.16 14.00 -11.00
C ASP A 13 7.99 14.52 -9.56
N ALA A 14 8.80 15.50 -9.18
CA ALA A 14 8.71 16.14 -7.86
C ALA A 14 7.37 16.86 -7.68
N GLU A 15 6.89 17.59 -8.69
CA GLU A 15 5.58 18.24 -8.66
C GLU A 15 4.44 17.22 -8.52
N LEU A 16 4.51 16.10 -9.24
CA LEU A 16 3.52 15.03 -9.13
C LEU A 16 3.53 14.40 -7.73
N ILE A 17 4.70 14.18 -7.13
CA ILE A 17 4.81 13.71 -5.74
C ILE A 17 4.21 14.70 -4.76
N LEU A 18 4.45 16.00 -4.93
CA LEU A 18 3.86 17.04 -4.07
C LEU A 18 2.34 17.08 -4.20
N LYS A 19 1.78 16.89 -5.41
CA LYS A 19 0.34 16.75 -5.64
C LYS A 19 -0.23 15.50 -4.97
N LEU A 20 0.43 14.36 -5.12
CA LEU A 20 0.06 13.10 -4.44
C LEU A 20 0.08 13.28 -2.91
N TYR A 21 1.11 13.92 -2.37
CA TYR A 21 1.19 14.25 -0.96
C TYR A 21 0.05 15.16 -0.51
N ASP A 22 -0.29 16.19 -1.28
CA ASP A 22 -1.38 17.11 -0.96
C ASP A 22 -2.73 16.39 -0.84
N LEU A 23 -3.03 15.48 -1.77
CA LEU A 23 -4.24 14.64 -1.71
C LEU A 23 -4.30 13.78 -0.43
N ARG A 24 -3.15 13.36 0.11
CA ARG A 24 -3.08 12.61 1.39
C ARG A 24 -3.30 13.48 2.63
N ARG A 25 -3.34 14.80 2.48
CA ARG A 25 -3.62 15.76 3.56
C ARG A 25 -5.09 16.11 3.69
N GLU A 26 -5.94 15.67 2.76
CA GLU A 26 -7.39 15.83 2.91
C GLU A 26 -7.84 15.23 4.27
N ALA A 27 -8.76 15.90 4.95
CA ALA A 27 -9.11 15.61 6.34
C ALA A 27 -9.65 14.18 6.52
N GLU A 28 -10.52 13.73 5.61
CA GLU A 28 -11.04 12.37 5.63
C GLU A 28 -9.98 11.33 5.26
N MET A 29 -9.16 11.62 4.25
CA MET A 29 -8.01 10.79 3.88
C MET A 29 -7.03 10.62 5.05
N ARG A 30 -6.80 11.66 5.87
CA ARG A 30 -5.96 11.53 7.08
C ARG A 30 -6.57 10.58 8.11
N LYS A 31 -7.89 10.61 8.31
CA LYS A 31 -8.56 9.64 9.20
C LYS A 31 -8.44 8.22 8.66
N ALA A 32 -8.66 8.04 7.36
CA ALA A 32 -8.53 6.74 6.69
C ALA A 32 -7.12 6.16 6.86
N ARG A 33 -6.08 6.97 6.64
CA ARG A 33 -4.67 6.59 6.81
C ARG A 33 -4.37 6.23 8.27
N ASN A 34 -4.84 7.03 9.22
CA ASN A 34 -4.68 6.73 10.65
C ASN A 34 -5.35 5.41 11.05
N TRP A 35 -6.54 5.13 10.50
CA TRP A 35 -7.21 3.84 10.72
C TRP A 35 -6.42 2.67 10.13
N TRP A 36 -5.94 2.79 8.89
CA TRP A 36 -5.08 1.78 8.25
C TRP A 36 -3.83 1.46 9.06
N VAL A 37 -3.18 2.49 9.63
CA VAL A 37 -1.94 2.31 10.40
C VAL A 37 -2.21 1.83 11.82
N GLY A 38 -3.15 2.48 12.52
CA GLY A 38 -3.39 2.29 13.95
C GLY A 38 -4.32 1.13 14.28
N ALA A 39 -5.50 1.07 13.65
CA ALA A 39 -6.60 0.21 14.09
C ALA A 39 -6.77 -1.06 13.24
N PHE A 40 -6.58 -0.97 11.92
CA PHE A 40 -6.86 -2.06 11.01
C PHE A 40 -5.75 -3.14 11.03
N TRP A 41 -5.82 -4.14 11.89
CA TRP A 41 -4.81 -5.22 11.99
C TRP A 41 -5.41 -6.61 11.75
N PRO A 42 -5.76 -6.94 10.49
CA PRO A 42 -6.46 -8.17 10.17
C PRO A 42 -5.60 -9.41 10.48
N GLN A 43 -6.17 -10.46 11.04
CA GLN A 43 -5.46 -11.72 11.36
C GLN A 43 -5.60 -12.78 10.27
N ASN A 44 -6.55 -12.62 9.35
CA ASN A 44 -6.85 -13.56 8.28
C ASN A 44 -7.56 -12.84 7.11
N ALA A 45 -7.79 -13.57 6.01
CA ALA A 45 -8.49 -13.04 4.85
C ALA A 45 -9.96 -12.69 5.13
N ASP A 46 -10.63 -13.40 6.03
CA ASP A 46 -12.05 -13.19 6.37
C ASP A 46 -12.29 -11.83 7.03
N GLU A 47 -11.40 -11.40 7.93
CA GLU A 47 -11.49 -10.08 8.56
C GLU A 47 -11.37 -8.95 7.53
N VAL A 48 -10.49 -9.11 6.54
CA VAL A 48 -10.36 -8.14 5.45
C VAL A 48 -11.61 -8.16 4.57
N ALA A 49 -12.06 -9.35 4.16
CA ALA A 49 -13.22 -9.53 3.29
C ALA A 49 -14.50 -9.01 3.93
N LYS A 50 -14.67 -9.18 5.25
CA LYS A 50 -15.80 -8.64 6.02
C LYS A 50 -15.88 -7.13 5.91
N ILE A 51 -14.77 -6.41 6.12
CA ILE A 51 -14.73 -4.95 5.99
C ILE A 51 -14.92 -4.55 4.51
N ALA A 52 -14.28 -5.25 3.58
CA ALA A 52 -14.37 -4.95 2.16
C ALA A 52 -15.79 -5.14 1.57
N SER A 53 -16.57 -6.05 2.14
CA SER A 53 -17.95 -6.35 1.71
C SER A 53 -19.02 -5.54 2.44
N ALA A 54 -18.67 -4.90 3.57
CA ALA A 54 -19.56 -4.05 4.35
C ALA A 54 -19.75 -2.66 3.70
N LEU A 55 -20.34 -2.62 2.50
CA LEU A 55 -20.54 -1.39 1.73
C LEU A 55 -21.32 -0.34 2.54
N GLY A 56 -20.90 0.92 2.42
CA GLY A 56 -21.51 2.05 3.13
C GLY A 56 -21.00 2.26 4.56
N THR A 57 -20.22 1.34 5.11
CA THR A 57 -19.52 1.56 6.38
C THR A 57 -18.31 2.47 6.23
N GLN A 58 -17.95 3.17 7.31
CA GLN A 58 -16.81 4.09 7.32
C GLN A 58 -15.49 3.35 7.07
N GLU A 59 -15.30 2.18 7.67
CA GLU A 59 -14.13 1.34 7.50
C GLU A 59 -14.00 0.82 6.07
N ASN A 60 -15.11 0.47 5.42
CA ASN A 60 -15.11 0.11 4.00
C ASN A 60 -14.68 1.29 3.12
N ASN A 61 -15.20 2.49 3.40
CA ASN A 61 -14.83 3.71 2.68
C ASN A 61 -13.33 3.99 2.84
N TRP A 62 -12.80 3.92 4.07
CA TRP A 62 -11.38 4.10 4.36
C TRP A 62 -10.49 3.03 3.73
N LEU A 63 -10.91 1.76 3.76
CA LEU A 63 -10.23 0.64 3.11
C LEU A 63 -10.05 0.93 1.62
N ARG A 64 -11.15 1.25 0.94
CA ARG A 64 -11.17 1.54 -0.50
C ARG A 64 -10.40 2.82 -0.85
N GLN A 65 -10.54 3.88 -0.06
CA GLN A 65 -9.94 5.18 -0.37
C GLN A 65 -8.41 5.11 -0.34
N VAL A 66 -7.83 4.55 0.72
CA VAL A 66 -6.36 4.45 0.84
C VAL A 66 -5.80 3.37 -0.09
N GLY A 67 -6.44 2.21 -0.20
CA GLY A 67 -6.01 1.16 -1.12
C GLY A 67 -6.04 1.63 -2.58
N GLY A 68 -7.12 2.28 -2.99
CA GLY A 68 -7.26 2.84 -4.34
C GLY A 68 -6.28 3.97 -4.64
N TYR A 69 -6.02 4.85 -3.66
CA TYR A 69 -5.01 5.90 -3.79
C TYR A 69 -3.63 5.32 -4.13
N TRP A 70 -3.19 4.27 -3.41
CA TRP A 70 -1.88 3.66 -3.65
C TRP A 70 -1.83 2.82 -4.92
N GLU A 71 -2.92 2.13 -5.27
CA GLU A 71 -3.04 1.44 -6.57
C GLU A 71 -2.93 2.42 -7.75
N MET A 72 -3.55 3.59 -7.65
CA MET A 72 -3.43 4.65 -8.65
C MET A 72 -1.99 5.18 -8.71
N ALA A 73 -1.39 5.54 -7.56
CA ALA A 73 -0.03 6.07 -7.52
C ALA A 73 0.99 5.08 -8.10
N ALA A 74 0.88 3.79 -7.75
CA ALA A 74 1.74 2.75 -8.32
C ALA A 74 1.54 2.61 -9.83
N SER A 75 0.32 2.79 -10.33
CA SER A 75 0.06 2.76 -11.77
C SER A 75 0.78 3.88 -12.53
N LEU A 76 0.93 5.07 -11.95
CA LEU A 76 1.64 6.19 -12.58
C LEU A 76 3.11 5.83 -12.82
N VAL A 77 3.73 5.17 -11.83
CA VAL A 77 5.12 4.69 -11.94
C VAL A 77 5.25 3.59 -12.99
N LEU A 78 4.36 2.59 -12.94
CA LEU A 78 4.38 1.46 -13.87
C LEU A 78 4.16 1.87 -15.34
N HIS A 79 3.55 3.03 -15.59
CA HIS A 79 3.36 3.58 -16.93
C HIS A 79 4.42 4.64 -17.29
N GLY A 80 5.44 4.83 -16.46
CA GLY A 80 6.54 5.78 -16.72
C GLY A 80 6.17 7.25 -16.55
N ALA A 81 5.02 7.56 -15.96
CA ALA A 81 4.59 8.93 -15.67
C ALA A 81 5.22 9.51 -14.40
N LEU A 82 5.81 8.64 -13.56
CA LEU A 82 6.53 9.02 -12.35
C LEU A 82 7.77 8.15 -12.20
N ASN A 83 8.93 8.76 -11.96
CA ASN A 83 10.19 8.04 -11.73
C ASN A 83 10.09 7.07 -10.54
N GLU A 84 10.46 5.80 -10.77
CA GLU A 84 10.38 4.73 -9.76
C GLU A 84 11.30 5.00 -8.56
N ASP A 85 12.57 5.31 -8.79
CA ASP A 85 13.55 5.49 -7.71
C ASP A 85 13.14 6.58 -6.73
N LEU A 86 12.65 7.71 -7.25
CA LEU A 86 12.15 8.84 -6.47
C LEU A 86 10.84 8.48 -5.75
N PHE A 87 9.91 7.77 -6.40
CA PHE A 87 8.66 7.35 -5.78
C PHE A 87 8.89 6.37 -4.63
N LEU A 88 9.85 5.45 -4.77
CA LEU A 88 10.18 4.43 -3.77
C LEU A 88 10.96 4.99 -2.56
N GLU A 89 11.22 6.30 -2.50
CA GLU A 89 11.74 6.93 -1.29
C GLU A 89 10.76 6.78 -0.12
N GLY A 90 11.29 6.35 1.03
CA GLY A 90 10.48 5.99 2.20
C GLY A 90 9.67 7.15 2.78
N SER A 91 10.11 8.39 2.57
CA SER A 91 9.38 9.61 2.96
C SER A 91 8.06 9.80 2.22
N PHE A 92 7.92 9.24 1.02
CA PHE A 92 6.73 9.37 0.19
C PHE A 92 5.88 8.11 0.25
N SER A 93 6.41 6.99 -0.25
CA SER A 93 5.67 5.74 -0.45
C SER A 93 5.77 4.74 0.71
N GLY A 94 6.43 5.08 1.82
CA GLY A 94 6.59 4.15 2.95
C GLY A 94 5.27 3.58 3.50
N GLU A 95 4.19 4.38 3.48
CA GLU A 95 2.86 3.90 3.88
C GLU A 95 2.29 2.85 2.90
N MET A 96 2.58 2.94 1.60
CA MET A 96 2.18 1.93 0.61
C MET A 96 2.72 0.55 0.99
N PHE A 97 4.01 0.48 1.31
CA PHE A 97 4.65 -0.76 1.75
C PHE A 97 4.03 -1.27 3.04
N PHE A 98 3.76 -0.38 4.00
CA PHE A 98 3.15 -0.74 5.28
C PHE A 98 1.76 -1.34 5.10
N ILE A 99 0.87 -0.70 4.34
CA ILE A 99 -0.48 -1.23 4.11
C ILE A 99 -0.43 -2.53 3.31
N PHE A 100 0.46 -2.63 2.31
CA PHE A 100 0.57 -3.81 1.47
C PHE A 100 1.06 -5.01 2.30
N ALA A 101 2.10 -4.83 3.11
CA ALA A 101 2.61 -5.88 3.99
C ALA A 101 1.59 -6.36 5.04
N LYS A 102 0.61 -5.54 5.43
CA LYS A 102 -0.47 -5.98 6.33
C LYS A 102 -1.45 -6.95 5.66
N VAL A 103 -1.69 -6.79 4.36
CA VAL A 103 -2.64 -7.59 3.59
C VAL A 103 -1.99 -8.71 2.78
N ARG A 104 -0.72 -8.58 2.41
CA ARG A 104 0.03 -9.53 1.56
C ARG A 104 -0.07 -10.99 2.03
N PRO A 105 0.04 -11.31 3.34
CA PRO A 105 -0.10 -12.70 3.81
C PRO A 105 -1.44 -13.35 3.44
N PHE A 106 -2.48 -12.55 3.25
CA PHE A 106 -3.84 -13.00 2.96
C PHE A 106 -4.24 -12.75 1.50
N LEU A 107 -3.38 -12.12 0.70
CA LEU A 107 -3.77 -11.53 -0.57
C LEU A 107 -4.27 -12.56 -1.59
N LYS A 108 -3.65 -13.74 -1.64
CA LYS A 108 -4.09 -14.84 -2.52
C LYS A 108 -5.53 -15.25 -2.20
N GLU A 109 -5.80 -15.63 -0.95
CA GLU A 109 -7.11 -16.05 -0.49
C GLU A 109 -8.14 -14.92 -0.61
N LEU A 110 -7.74 -13.68 -0.31
CA LEU A 110 -8.61 -12.51 -0.44
C LEU A 110 -9.05 -12.27 -1.90
N ARG A 111 -8.12 -12.39 -2.86
CA ARG A 111 -8.43 -12.29 -4.30
C ARG A 111 -9.44 -13.36 -4.74
N GLU A 112 -9.30 -14.58 -4.23
CA GLU A 112 -10.22 -15.69 -4.49
C GLU A 112 -11.61 -15.41 -3.89
N LYS A 113 -11.69 -15.08 -2.59
CA LYS A 113 -12.96 -14.81 -1.89
C LYS A 113 -13.73 -13.64 -2.49
N MET A 114 -13.03 -12.57 -2.85
CA MET A 114 -13.65 -11.35 -3.40
C MET A 114 -13.86 -11.40 -4.91
N GLN A 115 -13.47 -12.47 -5.60
CA GLN A 115 -13.46 -12.56 -7.06
C GLN A 115 -12.74 -11.36 -7.71
N ALA A 116 -11.67 -10.91 -7.07
CA ALA A 116 -10.94 -9.68 -7.42
C ALA A 116 -9.49 -10.00 -7.75
N PRO A 117 -9.20 -10.67 -8.89
CA PRO A 117 -7.86 -11.20 -9.19
C PRO A 117 -6.76 -10.13 -9.26
N LYS A 118 -7.12 -8.86 -9.44
CA LYS A 118 -6.21 -7.71 -9.53
C LYS A 118 -6.15 -6.86 -8.25
N LEU A 119 -6.74 -7.30 -7.14
CA LEU A 119 -6.68 -6.56 -5.88
C LEU A 119 -5.21 -6.34 -5.47
N PHE A 120 -4.82 -5.09 -5.19
CA PHE A 120 -3.42 -4.68 -4.95
C PHE A 120 -2.43 -5.01 -6.09
N GLY A 121 -2.91 -5.16 -7.32
CA GLY A 121 -2.11 -5.64 -8.44
C GLY A 121 -1.01 -4.67 -8.88
N ASN A 122 -1.27 -3.36 -8.91
CA ASN A 122 -0.25 -2.39 -9.30
C ASN A 122 0.81 -2.23 -8.21
N VAL A 123 0.40 -2.16 -6.95
CA VAL A 123 1.33 -2.09 -5.82
C VAL A 123 2.22 -3.33 -5.77
N GLU A 124 1.64 -4.53 -5.88
CA GLU A 124 2.41 -5.78 -5.91
C GLU A 124 3.39 -5.81 -7.09
N LYS A 125 2.94 -5.42 -8.29
CA LYS A 125 3.80 -5.38 -9.47
C LYS A 125 4.96 -4.41 -9.31
N LEU A 126 4.69 -3.17 -8.84
CA LEU A 126 5.70 -2.15 -8.63
C LEU A 126 6.75 -2.60 -7.60
N ILE A 127 6.32 -3.12 -6.45
CA ILE A 127 7.24 -3.58 -5.40
C ILE A 127 8.16 -4.69 -5.90
N ASN A 128 7.63 -5.59 -6.73
CA ASN A 128 8.40 -6.70 -7.28
C ASN A 128 9.26 -6.31 -8.49
N ASN A 129 9.08 -5.11 -9.06
CA ASN A 129 9.77 -4.66 -10.27
C ASN A 129 11.27 -4.42 -10.04
N SER A 130 11.67 -4.02 -8.83
CA SER A 130 13.07 -3.72 -8.48
C SER A 130 13.54 -4.41 -7.20
N GLN A 131 14.87 -4.53 -7.06
CA GLN A 131 15.48 -5.04 -5.83
C GLN A 131 15.21 -4.10 -4.64
N LYS A 132 15.28 -2.77 -4.88
CA LYS A 132 14.94 -1.73 -3.90
C LYS A 132 13.54 -1.96 -3.30
N GLY A 133 12.53 -2.17 -4.15
CA GLY A 133 11.16 -2.44 -3.70
C GLY A 133 11.07 -3.69 -2.81
N ARG A 134 11.67 -4.81 -3.24
CA ARG A 134 11.67 -6.06 -2.47
C ARG A 134 12.37 -5.94 -1.12
N ASP A 135 13.49 -5.22 -1.05
CA ASP A 135 14.25 -5.03 0.19
C ASP A 135 13.49 -4.16 1.21
N ILE A 136 12.84 -3.09 0.73
CA ILE A 136 11.97 -2.26 1.57
C ILE A 136 10.81 -3.10 2.10
N LEU A 137 10.13 -3.87 1.24
CA LEU A 137 9.02 -4.73 1.66
C LEU A 137 9.46 -5.71 2.76
N LYS A 138 10.58 -6.40 2.57
CA LYS A 138 11.09 -7.35 3.56
C LYS A 138 11.28 -6.70 4.93
N THR A 139 11.90 -5.53 4.97
CA THR A 139 12.13 -4.78 6.22
C THR A 139 10.80 -4.37 6.87
N VAL A 140 9.81 -3.97 6.08
CA VAL A 140 8.48 -3.58 6.57
C VAL A 140 7.71 -4.80 7.10
N GLU A 141 7.84 -5.96 6.46
CA GLU A 141 7.23 -7.21 6.90
C GLU A 141 7.78 -7.69 8.24
N GLU A 142 9.09 -7.62 8.44
CA GLU A 142 9.73 -7.93 9.72
C GLU A 142 9.17 -7.05 10.86
N ARG A 143 9.00 -5.74 10.59
CA ARG A 143 8.40 -4.80 11.56
C ARG A 143 6.93 -5.12 11.85
N ILE A 144 6.15 -5.47 10.84
CA ILE A 144 4.74 -5.86 10.99
C ILE A 144 4.61 -7.15 11.78
N ALA A 145 5.47 -8.15 11.52
CA ALA A 145 5.50 -9.40 12.26
C ALA A 145 5.84 -9.16 13.74
N ALA A 146 6.86 -8.35 14.02
CA ALA A 146 7.21 -7.95 15.39
C ALA A 146 6.04 -7.23 16.10
N ARG A 147 5.35 -6.32 15.41
CA ARG A 147 4.18 -5.62 15.96
C ARG A 147 3.01 -6.57 16.22
N ARG A 148 2.71 -7.50 15.31
CA ARG A 148 1.68 -8.54 15.50
C ARG A 148 1.97 -9.39 16.73
N LYS A 149 3.22 -9.81 16.90
CA LYS A 149 3.66 -10.57 18.08
C LYS A 149 3.44 -9.76 19.37
N ALA A 150 3.90 -8.52 19.43
CA ALA A 150 3.72 -7.67 20.61
C ALA A 150 2.24 -7.41 20.95
N MET A 151 1.36 -7.27 19.95
CA MET A 151 -0.08 -7.12 20.17
C MET A 151 -0.71 -8.40 20.71
N ALA A 152 -0.29 -9.57 20.22
CA ALA A 152 -0.77 -10.86 20.73
C ALA A 152 -0.33 -11.10 22.18
N GLU A 153 0.92 -10.74 22.53
CA GLU A 153 1.44 -10.82 23.89
C GLU A 153 0.71 -9.87 24.86
N ALA A 154 0.34 -8.66 24.42
CA ALA A 154 -0.39 -7.70 25.23
C ALA A 154 -1.88 -8.06 25.43
N ALA A 155 -2.41 -8.98 24.62
CA ALA A 155 -3.80 -9.44 24.69
C ALA A 155 -3.95 -10.77 25.48
N ALA A 156 -2.84 -11.39 25.87
CA ALA A 156 -2.77 -12.61 26.69
C ALA A 156 -2.71 -12.26 28.18
#